data_AF-A0A3R8VSE4-F1
#
_entry.id   AF-A0A3R8VSE4-F1
#
_cell.length_a   1.000
_cell.length_b   1.000
_cell.length_c   1.000
_cell.angle_alpha   90.00
_cell.angle_beta   90.00
_cell.angle_gamma   90.00
#
_symmetry.space_group_name_H-M   'P 1'
#
loop_
_entity.id
_entity.type
_entity.pdbx_description
1 polymer ?
#
loop_
_entity_poly.entity_id
_entity_poly.type
_entity_poly.pdbx_seq_one_letter_code
_entity_poly.pdbx_strand_id
1 'polypeptide(L)'
;MRNCQRSFSGLPVLEDSQIEAYLRNGDVPTGCAYLEVPPGNVIVQRGFWLRPKTRMHHTAQVFLVSTDPYLMHEDAHPEHRSPIYCYRCPRGDIAYLGSVEKIGPERTIFGPLLVDLHPPIDIAASGLAYVGRVIAAI
;
A
#
# COMPACT_ATOMS: atom_id res chain seq x y z
N MET A 1 27.19 11.15 0.13
CA MET A 1 26.99 10.12 -0.92
C MET A 1 25.50 9.81 -0.99
N ARG A 2 24.82 10.16 -2.09
CA ARG A 2 23.39 9.87 -2.32
C ARG A 2 23.30 8.44 -2.85
N ASN A 3 22.56 7.58 -2.14
CA ASN A 3 22.32 6.20 -2.54
C ASN A 3 21.44 6.17 -3.80
N CYS A 4 22.06 6.10 -4.97
CA CYS A 4 21.36 5.88 -6.25
C CYS A 4 21.36 4.39 -6.66
N GLN A 5 21.69 3.46 -5.75
CA GLN A 5 21.80 2.01 -6.02
C GLN A 5 21.28 1.11 -4.86
N ARG A 6 20.32 1.54 -4.03
CA ARG A 6 19.84 0.70 -2.91
C ARG A 6 18.46 0.10 -3.17
N SER A 7 18.45 -1.14 -3.65
CA SER A 7 17.40 -2.09 -3.28
C SER A 7 17.40 -2.18 -1.75
N PHE A 8 16.34 -1.71 -1.07
CA PHE A 8 16.25 -1.86 0.38
C PHE A 8 16.16 -3.35 0.70
N SER A 9 17.21 -3.93 1.30
CA SER A 9 17.23 -5.36 1.68
C SER A 9 16.11 -5.70 2.67
N GLY A 10 15.65 -4.72 3.45
CA GLY A 10 14.44 -4.80 4.24
C GLY A 10 13.81 -3.43 4.46
N LEU A 11 12.50 -3.43 4.72
CA LEU A 11 11.67 -2.25 4.91
C LEU A 11 10.93 -2.29 6.24
N PRO A 12 10.64 -1.13 6.83
CA PRO A 12 9.98 -1.05 8.12
C PRO A 12 8.56 -1.63 8.03
N VAL A 13 8.13 -2.29 9.10
CA VAL A 13 6.75 -2.74 9.29
C VAL A 13 5.97 -1.67 10.02
N LEU A 14 5.00 -1.06 9.35
CA LEU A 14 4.18 0.02 9.87
C LEU A 14 2.75 -0.45 10.12
N GLU A 15 2.15 0.08 11.18
CA GLU A 15 0.71 0.03 11.42
C GLU A 15 0.02 1.24 10.76
N ASP A 16 -1.31 1.18 10.62
CA ASP A 16 -2.12 2.19 9.94
C ASP A 16 -1.86 3.63 10.43
N SER A 17 -1.73 3.81 11.75
CA SER A 17 -1.51 5.12 12.38
C SER A 17 -0.12 5.69 12.15
N GLN A 18 0.83 4.89 11.66
CA GLN A 18 2.22 5.31 11.44
C GLN A 18 2.46 5.74 9.98
N ILE A 19 1.51 5.43 9.08
CA ILE A 19 1.63 5.69 7.64
C ILE A 19 1.81 7.19 7.37
N GLU A 20 1.03 8.06 8.00
CA GLU A 20 1.08 9.50 7.69
C GLU A 20 2.43 10.13 8.03
N ALA A 21 2.93 9.87 9.24
CA ALA A 21 4.22 10.39 9.67
C ALA A 21 5.36 9.87 8.78
N TYR A 22 5.30 8.59 8.40
CA TYR A 22 6.25 8.00 7.47
C TYR A 22 6.20 8.64 6.07
N LEU A 23 5.01 8.82 5.50
CA LEU A 23 4.86 9.44 4.19
C LEU A 23 5.33 10.90 4.19
N ARG A 24 4.93 11.67 5.21
CA ARG A 24 5.20 13.11 5.29
C ARG A 24 6.65 13.42 5.63
N ASN A 25 7.20 12.76 6.65
CA ASN A 25 8.50 13.11 7.23
C ASN A 25 9.57 12.04 7.00
N GLY A 26 9.19 10.82 6.62
CA GLY A 26 10.08 9.66 6.64
C GLY A 26 10.26 9.06 8.03
N ASP A 27 9.37 9.37 8.97
CA ASP A 27 9.47 8.92 10.36
C ASP A 27 9.25 7.41 10.45
N VAL A 28 10.20 6.70 11.05
CA VAL A 28 10.07 5.28 11.39
C VAL A 28 10.01 5.14 12.91
N PRO A 29 9.01 4.44 13.46
CA PRO A 29 8.90 4.23 14.90
C PRO A 29 10.15 3.59 15.50
N THR A 30 10.55 4.03 16.69
CA THR A 30 11.66 3.40 17.42
C THR A 30 11.32 1.94 17.73
N GLY A 31 12.24 1.02 17.44
CA GLY A 31 12.02 -0.41 17.63
C GLY A 31 11.12 -1.07 16.58
N CYS A 32 10.80 -0.36 15.49
CA CYS A 32 10.06 -0.92 14.36
C CYS A 32 10.75 -2.17 13.80
N ALA A 33 9.95 -3.22 13.53
CA ALA A 33 10.43 -4.41 12.87
C ALA A 33 10.74 -4.13 11.39
N TYR A 34 11.64 -4.89 10.79
CA TYR A 34 11.94 -4.83 9.37
C TYR A 34 11.71 -6.19 8.74
N LEU A 35 11.12 -6.22 7.55
CA LEU A 35 10.95 -7.42 6.75
C LEU A 35 11.65 -7.27 5.41
N GLU A 36 12.22 -8.36 4.92
CA GLU A 36 12.94 -8.37 3.66
C GLU A 36 12.02 -8.05 2.49
N VAL A 37 12.55 -7.41 1.45
CA VAL A 37 11.83 -7.25 0.19
C VAL A 37 11.97 -8.55 -0.60
N PRO A 38 10.86 -9.17 -1.07
CA PRO A 38 10.96 -10.45 -1.77
C PRO A 38 11.80 -10.29 -3.04
N PRO A 39 12.59 -11.31 -3.41
CA PRO A 39 13.45 -11.25 -4.59
C PRO A 39 12.61 -10.95 -5.85
N GLY A 40 13.15 -10.13 -6.75
CA GLY A 40 12.46 -9.68 -7.96
C GLY A 40 11.62 -8.40 -7.79
N ASN A 41 11.38 -7.95 -6.56
CA ASN A 41 10.76 -6.64 -6.31
C ASN A 41 11.83 -5.56 -6.12
N VAL A 42 11.67 -4.43 -6.80
CA VAL A 42 12.54 -3.26 -6.66
C VAL A 42 11.71 -2.09 -6.13
N ILE A 43 12.15 -1.53 -5.00
CA ILE A 43 11.57 -0.33 -4.40
C ILE A 43 12.59 0.79 -4.53
N VAL A 44 12.31 1.76 -5.38
CA VAL A 44 13.29 2.77 -5.81
C VAL A 44 13.36 3.97 -4.86
N GLN A 45 12.23 4.38 -4.28
CA GLN A 45 12.18 5.53 -3.37
C GLN A 45 11.84 5.14 -1.94
N ARG A 46 10.56 4.86 -1.68
CA ARG A 46 10.03 4.55 -0.36
C ARG A 46 9.01 3.42 -0.48
N GLY A 47 9.00 2.59 0.55
CA GLY A 47 8.05 1.52 0.72
C GLY A 47 8.05 1.10 2.18
N PHE A 48 7.08 0.27 2.54
CA PHE A 48 6.97 -0.28 3.88
C PHE A 48 6.10 -1.52 3.84
N TRP A 49 6.26 -2.37 4.85
CA TRP A 49 5.34 -3.47 5.09
C TRP A 49 4.18 -2.97 5.95
N LEU A 50 2.97 -2.94 5.42
CA LEU A 50 1.77 -2.62 6.18
C LEU A 50 1.34 -3.84 6.98
N ARG A 51 1.28 -3.70 8.31
CA ARG A 51 0.53 -4.58 9.20
C ARG A 51 -0.78 -3.88 9.58
N PRO A 52 -1.89 -4.19 8.89
CA PRO A 52 -3.15 -3.53 9.18
C PRO A 52 -3.70 -3.98 10.54
N LYS A 53 -4.32 -3.05 11.28
CA LYS A 53 -5.01 -3.33 12.55
C LYS A 53 -6.24 -4.22 12.37
N THR A 54 -6.89 -4.12 11.21
CA THR A 54 -8.04 -4.95 10.84
C THR A 54 -7.63 -5.94 9.75
N ARG A 55 -8.30 -7.09 9.73
CA ARG A 55 -8.05 -8.11 8.71
C ARG A 55 -8.53 -7.62 7.36
N MET A 56 -7.62 -7.53 6.37
CA MET A 56 -7.91 -7.07 5.01
C MET A 56 -7.88 -8.18 3.96
N HIS A 57 -7.39 -9.37 4.33
CA HIS A 57 -7.31 -10.52 3.44
C HIS A 57 -7.54 -11.83 4.22
N HIS A 58 -7.94 -12.89 3.52
CA HIS A 58 -8.27 -14.17 4.13
C HIS A 58 -7.03 -14.96 4.61
N THR A 59 -5.87 -14.76 3.98
CA THR A 59 -4.62 -15.46 4.37
C THR A 59 -3.54 -14.49 4.81
N ALA A 60 -3.06 -13.65 3.87
CA ALA A 60 -2.03 -12.66 4.15
C ALA A 60 -2.37 -11.69 5.29
N GLN A 61 -1.36 -11.39 6.11
CA GLN A 61 -1.43 -10.51 7.27
C GLN A 61 -0.56 -9.27 7.12
N VAL A 62 0.45 -9.30 6.25
CA VAL A 62 1.36 -8.16 6.04
C VAL A 62 1.54 -7.91 4.55
N PHE A 63 1.51 -6.65 4.15
CA PHE A 63 1.47 -6.26 2.74
C PHE A 63 2.60 -5.29 2.41
N LEU A 64 3.42 -5.60 1.42
CA LEU A 64 4.47 -4.71 0.97
C LEU A 64 3.87 -3.62 0.08
N VAL A 65 3.91 -2.39 0.57
CA VAL A 65 3.41 -1.20 -0.12
C VAL A 65 4.59 -0.43 -0.69
N SER A 66 4.59 -0.25 -2.01
CA SER A 66 5.48 0.70 -2.69
C SER A 66 4.75 2.05 -2.83
N THR A 67 5.41 3.13 -2.44
CA THR A 67 4.81 4.49 -2.51
C THR A 67 5.21 5.25 -3.77
N ASP A 68 6.00 4.65 -4.66
CA ASP A 68 6.44 5.27 -5.92
C ASP A 68 5.52 4.83 -7.07
N PRO A 69 4.60 5.69 -7.57
CA PRO A 69 3.68 5.31 -8.63
C PRO A 69 4.30 5.25 -10.04
N TYR A 70 5.52 5.75 -10.25
CA TYR A 70 6.10 5.95 -11.59
C TYR A 70 7.23 4.98 -11.95
N LEU A 71 7.90 4.40 -10.95
CA LEU A 71 9.01 3.44 -11.14
C LEU A 71 8.65 2.02 -10.69
N MET A 72 7.36 1.70 -10.63
CA MET A 72 6.92 0.34 -10.32
C MET A 72 7.27 -0.59 -11.49
N HIS A 73 7.87 -1.74 -11.19
CA HIS A 73 7.82 -2.86 -12.12
C HIS A 73 6.35 -3.07 -12.48
N GLU A 74 6.06 -2.98 -13.78
CA GLU A 74 4.81 -3.53 -14.30
C GLU A 74 4.73 -4.97 -13.81
N ASP A 75 3.55 -5.36 -13.32
CA ASP A 75 3.31 -6.76 -12.97
C ASP A 75 3.75 -7.60 -14.17
N ALA A 76 4.44 -8.72 -13.96
CA ALA A 76 4.90 -9.55 -15.08
C ALA A 76 3.72 -10.15 -15.87
N HIS A 77 2.51 -10.11 -15.29
CA HIS A 77 1.28 -10.64 -15.86
C HIS A 77 0.11 -9.65 -15.68
N PRO A 78 0.18 -8.44 -16.27
CA PRO A 78 -0.84 -7.42 -16.11
C PRO A 78 -2.19 -7.87 -16.70
N GLU A 79 -2.19 -8.78 -17.67
CA GLU A 79 -3.38 -9.41 -18.24
C GLU A 79 -4.10 -10.38 -17.28
N HIS A 80 -3.43 -10.83 -16.21
CA HIS A 80 -3.96 -11.83 -15.28
C HIS A 80 -4.24 -11.29 -13.88
N ARG A 81 -3.72 -10.10 -13.54
CA ARG A 81 -3.83 -9.56 -12.18
C ARG A 81 -4.16 -8.08 -12.18
N SER A 82 -5.31 -7.76 -11.60
CA SER A 82 -5.65 -6.37 -11.31
C SER A 82 -4.73 -5.83 -10.20
N PRO A 83 -4.19 -4.61 -10.37
CA PRO A 83 -3.38 -3.98 -9.34
C PRO A 83 -4.17 -3.81 -8.04
N ILE A 84 -3.52 -4.10 -6.92
CA ILE A 84 -4.05 -3.83 -5.57
C ILE A 84 -3.42 -2.53 -5.08
N TYR A 85 -4.27 -1.61 -4.64
CA TYR A 85 -3.89 -0.31 -4.14
C TYR A 85 -4.10 -0.21 -2.63
N CYS A 86 -3.29 0.63 -2.01
CA CYS A 86 -3.40 1.04 -0.62
C CYS A 86 -3.89 2.49 -0.57
N TYR A 87 -4.99 2.69 0.13
CA TYR A 87 -5.53 4.00 0.48
C TYR A 87 -5.61 4.15 1.99
N ARG A 88 -5.63 5.38 2.49
CA ARG A 88 -5.86 5.67 3.90
C ARG A 88 -7.04 6.61 4.05
N CYS A 89 -7.88 6.37 5.04
CA CYS A 89 -8.87 7.34 5.51
C CYS A 89 -8.21 8.29 6.50
N PRO A 90 -8.03 9.59 6.18
CA PRO A 90 -7.35 10.54 7.08
C PRO A 90 -8.08 10.76 8.41
N ARG A 91 -9.40 10.52 8.45
CA ARG A 91 -10.22 10.75 9.65
C ARG A 91 -10.15 9.59 10.64
N GLY A 92 -9.81 8.38 10.18
CA GLY A 92 -9.91 7.16 10.97
C GLY A 92 -8.57 6.48 11.26
N ASP A 93 -7.46 6.95 10.68
CA ASP A 93 -6.16 6.28 10.74
C ASP A 93 -6.24 4.80 10.35
N ILE A 94 -7.07 4.50 9.34
CA ILE A 94 -7.27 3.16 8.80
C ILE A 94 -6.80 3.14 7.36
N ALA A 95 -5.93 2.19 7.04
CA ALA A 95 -5.60 1.84 5.67
C ALA A 95 -6.70 0.95 5.08
N TYR A 96 -6.79 0.91 3.76
CA TYR A 96 -7.65 0.01 3.02
C TYR A 96 -6.87 -0.53 1.85
N LEU A 97 -7.00 -1.84 1.62
CA LEU A 97 -6.41 -2.53 0.48
C LEU A 97 -7.51 -3.02 -0.45
N GLY A 98 -7.33 -2.82 -1.76
CA GLY A 98 -8.41 -3.09 -2.71
C GLY A 98 -8.05 -2.79 -4.15
N SER A 99 -8.97 -3.12 -5.05
CA SER A 99 -8.93 -2.73 -6.45
C SER A 99 -9.57 -1.34 -6.63
N VAL A 100 -9.23 -0.69 -7.73
CA VAL A 100 -9.78 0.61 -8.10
C VAL A 100 -10.44 0.48 -9.47
N GLU A 101 -11.70 0.89 -9.56
CA GLU A 101 -12.48 0.90 -10.78
C GLU A 101 -12.91 2.34 -11.10
N LYS A 102 -12.69 2.77 -12.35
CA LYS A 102 -13.16 4.07 -12.84
C LYS A 102 -14.55 3.90 -13.43
N ILE A 103 -15.55 4.50 -12.79
CA ILE A 103 -16.94 4.53 -13.26
C ILE A 103 -17.15 5.89 -13.96
N GLY A 104 -16.58 6.05 -15.15
CA GLY A 104 -16.64 7.30 -15.90
C GLY A 104 -15.54 8.33 -15.52
N PRO A 105 -15.70 9.60 -15.92
CA PRO A 105 -14.62 10.59 -15.86
C PRO A 105 -14.29 11.11 -14.45
N GLU A 106 -15.28 11.18 -13.56
CA GLU A 106 -15.12 11.83 -12.25
C GLU A 106 -15.31 10.87 -11.07
N ARG A 107 -15.79 9.65 -11.33
CA ARG A 107 -16.13 8.70 -10.27
C ARG A 107 -15.17 7.53 -10.28
N THR A 108 -14.52 7.34 -9.15
CA THR A 108 -13.61 6.22 -8.93
C THR A 108 -14.05 5.48 -7.67
N ILE A 109 -14.35 4.20 -7.84
CA ILE A 109 -14.77 3.33 -6.75
C ILE A 109 -13.58 2.48 -6.32
N PHE A 110 -13.37 2.44 -5.01
CA PHE A 110 -12.45 1.54 -4.36
C PHE A 110 -13.22 0.31 -3.88
N GLY A 111 -12.86 -0.86 -4.39
CA GLY A 111 -13.39 -2.16 -3.98
C GLY A 111 -12.44 -2.82 -2.97
N PRO A 112 -12.81 -2.93 -1.68
CA PRO A 112 -11.96 -3.57 -0.67
C PRO A 112 -11.66 -5.04 -1.02
N LEU A 113 -10.46 -5.52 -0.69
CA LEU A 113 -10.06 -6.92 -0.93
C LEU A 113 -10.98 -7.94 -0.25
N LEU A 114 -11.48 -7.61 0.94
CA LEU A 114 -12.48 -8.39 1.66
C LEU A 114 -13.86 -7.75 1.43
N VAL A 115 -14.55 -8.23 0.39
CA VAL A 115 -15.84 -7.71 -0.07
C VAL A 115 -16.93 -7.81 1.01
N ASP A 116 -16.83 -8.82 1.88
CA ASP A 116 -17.84 -9.06 2.93
C ASP A 116 -17.70 -8.13 4.15
N LEU A 117 -16.55 -7.47 4.31
CA LEU A 117 -16.27 -6.65 5.50
C LEU A 117 -16.60 -5.17 5.29
N HIS A 118 -16.42 -4.69 4.05
CA HIS A 118 -16.54 -3.27 3.73
C HIS A 118 -17.23 -3.06 2.38
N PRO A 119 -18.28 -2.22 2.30
CA PRO A 119 -18.88 -1.88 1.02
C PRO A 119 -17.88 -1.11 0.14
N PRO A 120 -18.06 -1.13 -1.19
CA PRO A 120 -17.27 -0.29 -2.10
C PRO A 120 -17.35 1.19 -1.69
N ILE A 121 -16.21 1.87 -1.75
CA ILE A 121 -16.06 3.25 -1.26
C ILE A 121 -15.84 4.16 -2.46
N ASP A 122 -16.61 5.24 -2.55
CA ASP A 122 -16.33 6.30 -3.52
C ASP A 122 -15.14 7.13 -3.05
N ILE A 123 -14.03 7.09 -3.78
CA ILE A 123 -12.76 7.71 -3.38
C ILE A 123 -12.91 9.22 -3.27
N ALA A 124 -13.58 9.84 -4.25
CA ALA A 124 -13.75 11.29 -4.29
C ALA A 124 -14.66 11.78 -3.15
N ALA A 125 -15.75 11.06 -2.87
CA ALA A 125 -16.68 11.45 -1.82
C ALA A 125 -16.14 11.18 -0.39
N SER A 126 -15.31 10.16 -0.21
CA SER A 126 -14.78 9.75 1.10
C SER A 126 -13.51 10.50 1.50
N GLY A 127 -12.80 11.12 0.56
CA GLY A 127 -11.51 11.76 0.80
C GLY A 127 -10.40 10.76 1.14
N LEU A 128 -10.51 9.52 0.63
CA LEU A 128 -9.45 8.53 0.75
C LEU A 128 -8.17 9.05 0.09
N ALA A 129 -7.08 9.05 0.85
CA ALA A 129 -5.77 9.48 0.38
C ALA A 129 -5.01 8.28 -0.18
N TYR A 130 -4.48 8.42 -1.40
CA TYR A 130 -3.63 7.41 -2.01
C TYR A 130 -2.33 7.26 -1.22
N VAL A 131 -1.96 6.01 -0.89
CA VAL A 131 -0.72 5.68 -0.17
C VAL A 131 0.29 5.03 -1.09
N GLY A 132 -0.15 4.08 -1.91
CA GLY A 132 0.75 3.30 -2.76
C GLY A 132 0.08 2.08 -3.38
N ARG A 133 0.89 1.21 -3.97
CA ARG A 133 0.46 -0.08 -4.54
C ARG A 133 1.01 -1.22 -3.71
N VAL A 134 0.21 -2.25 -3.52
CA VAL A 134 0.66 -3.51 -2.92
C VAL A 134 1.39 -4.33 -3.99
N ILE A 135 2.63 -4.71 -3.70
CA ILE A 135 3.49 -5.47 -4.63
C ILE A 135 3.88 -6.85 -4.10
N ALA A 136 3.69 -7.11 -2.81
CA ALA A 136 3.82 -8.43 -2.21
C ALA A 136 2.95 -8.55 -0.95
N ALA A 137 2.68 -9.77 -0.52
CA ALA A 137 1.96 -10.05 0.72
C ALA A 137 2.47 -11.36 1.33
N ILE A 138 2.42 -11.45 2.67
CA ILE A 138 2.79 -12.63 3.47
C ILE A 138 1.61 -12.96 4.39
#